data_AF-A0A6G0Y6Q3-F1
#
_entry.id   AF-A0A6G0Y6Q3-F1
#
_cell.length_a   1.000
_cell.length_b   1.000
_cell.length_c   1.000
_cell.angle_alpha   90.00
_cell.angle_beta   90.00
_cell.angle_gamma   90.00
#
_symmetry.space_group_name_H-M   'P 1'
#
loop_
_entity.id
_entity.type
_entity.pdbx_description
1 polymer ?
#
loop_
_entity_poly.entity_id
_entity_poly.type
_entity_poly.pdbx_seq_one_letter_code
_entity_poly.pdbx_strand_id
1 'polypeptide(L)'
;KEKEVVDIDFENNEYPEDVVESVASLPYGHYLKKNASGQFVKRTWVSYSPSTDRKHLACAFKKHEATPDHLQSEIRRAMYINNQRVDLQSFQGLNSKVAENREFVKEIIKTLLFLSRQNMALRGHNESKSSKNQGNFLELIKLLSTNNPLLSSNLLKIGNTKGKNRLTFLSNVSQNKILNILGEMVHGQILQKIKTSGVYSFIIDITTDVANLEQFSLFERFLNEDGNVEER
;
A
#
# COMPACT_ATOMS: atom_id res chain seq x y z
N LYS A 1 19.43 -27.47 -54.25
CA LYS A 1 19.27 -26.07 -53.83
C LYS A 1 20.33 -25.81 -52.78
N GLU A 2 21.46 -25.29 -53.23
CA GLU A 2 22.58 -24.85 -52.39
C GLU A 2 22.07 -23.86 -51.35
N LYS A 3 22.52 -24.02 -50.10
CA LYS A 3 22.23 -23.08 -49.02
C LYS A 3 23.48 -22.25 -48.81
N GLU A 4 23.37 -20.98 -49.13
CA GLU A 4 24.37 -19.95 -48.88
C GLU A 4 24.81 -20.01 -47.41
N VAL A 5 26.11 -20.25 -47.23
CA VAL A 5 26.82 -19.92 -46.01
C VAL A 5 27.05 -18.41 -46.10
N VAL A 6 26.39 -17.64 -45.24
CA VAL A 6 26.71 -16.22 -45.11
C VAL A 6 28.07 -16.16 -44.41
N ASP A 7 29.13 -16.04 -45.20
CA ASP A 7 30.47 -15.74 -44.72
C ASP A 7 30.43 -14.33 -44.13
N ILE A 8 30.54 -14.28 -42.80
CA ILE A 8 30.80 -13.02 -42.10
C ILE A 8 32.27 -12.72 -42.34
N ASP A 9 32.52 -11.65 -43.09
CA ASP A 9 33.84 -11.17 -43.49
C ASP A 9 34.85 -11.21 -42.33
N PHE A 10 35.83 -12.10 -42.46
CA PHE A 10 36.90 -12.29 -41.47
C PHE A 10 38.07 -11.31 -41.68
N GLU A 11 38.08 -10.56 -42.79
CA GLU A 11 39.21 -9.74 -43.22
C GLU A 11 39.40 -8.45 -42.38
N ASN A 12 38.38 -7.99 -41.64
CA ASN A 12 38.41 -6.68 -40.98
C ASN A 12 38.40 -6.71 -39.44
N ASN A 13 38.64 -7.86 -38.79
CA ASN A 13 38.86 -7.88 -37.35
C ASN A 13 40.35 -7.66 -37.04
N GLU A 14 40.72 -6.44 -36.66
CA GLU A 14 42.00 -6.20 -35.99
C GLU A 14 42.02 -6.96 -34.65
N TYR A 15 42.91 -7.94 -34.55
CA TYR A 15 43.21 -8.64 -33.30
C TYR A 15 44.36 -7.90 -32.60
N PRO A 16 44.24 -7.55 -31.31
CA PRO A 16 45.32 -6.88 -30.59
C PRO A 16 46.56 -7.81 -30.50
N GLU A 17 47.75 -7.23 -30.68
CA GLU A 17 49.03 -7.94 -30.58
C GLU A 17 49.21 -8.58 -29.18
N ASP A 18 49.76 -9.80 -29.20
CA ASP A 18 49.83 -10.71 -28.07
C ASP A 18 50.78 -10.21 -26.96
N VAL A 19 50.26 -9.98 -25.76
CA VAL A 19 51.06 -10.01 -24.52
C VAL A 19 51.09 -11.46 -24.04
N VAL A 20 52.29 -12.05 -24.02
CA VAL A 20 52.54 -13.46 -23.72
C VAL A 20 52.34 -13.72 -22.23
N GLU A 21 51.11 -14.00 -21.80
CA GLU A 21 50.85 -14.62 -20.51
C GLU A 21 50.04 -15.91 -20.68
N SER A 22 50.61 -16.99 -20.15
CA SER A 22 50.20 -18.38 -20.30
C SER A 22 48.81 -18.64 -19.72
N VAL A 23 47.84 -19.07 -20.54
CA VAL A 23 46.58 -19.63 -20.04
C VAL A 23 46.14 -20.83 -20.90
N ALA A 24 45.71 -21.90 -20.21
CA ALA A 24 45.47 -23.26 -20.69
C ALA A 24 44.55 -23.41 -21.94
N SER A 25 44.86 -24.40 -22.79
CA SER A 25 44.13 -24.76 -24.01
C SER A 25 43.09 -25.87 -23.77
N LEU A 26 41.94 -25.78 -24.45
CA LEU A 26 40.90 -26.82 -24.48
C LEU A 26 40.69 -27.29 -25.94
N PRO A 27 40.40 -28.59 -26.21
CA PRO A 27 40.25 -29.14 -27.57
C PRO A 27 39.22 -28.40 -28.45
N TYR A 28 39.43 -28.44 -29.78
CA TYR A 28 38.57 -27.82 -30.82
C TYR A 28 37.08 -28.20 -30.67
N GLY A 29 36.78 -29.44 -30.28
CA GLY A 29 35.41 -29.93 -30.07
C GLY A 29 34.57 -29.15 -29.05
N HIS A 30 35.19 -28.36 -28.16
CA HIS A 30 34.48 -27.53 -27.19
C HIS A 30 34.03 -26.15 -27.73
N TYR A 31 34.44 -25.77 -28.93
CA TYR A 31 34.10 -24.49 -29.55
C TYR A 31 32.68 -24.46 -30.14
N LEU A 32 32.22 -25.63 -30.60
CA LEU A 32 30.92 -25.82 -31.19
C LEU A 32 30.01 -26.52 -30.17
N LYS A 33 28.79 -26.02 -30.00
CA LYS A 33 27.72 -26.68 -29.28
C LYS A 33 26.78 -27.32 -30.29
N LYS A 34 26.57 -28.63 -30.18
CA LYS A 34 25.50 -29.30 -30.93
C LYS A 34 24.15 -28.88 -30.33
N ASN A 35 23.27 -28.32 -31.15
CA ASN A 35 21.91 -27.95 -30.74
C ASN A 35 20.98 -29.19 -30.76
N ALA A 36 19.74 -29.02 -30.28
CA ALA A 36 18.76 -30.10 -30.23
C ALA A 36 18.37 -30.67 -31.62
N SER A 37 18.58 -29.90 -32.70
CA SER A 37 18.40 -30.34 -34.09
C SER A 37 19.64 -30.99 -34.71
N GLY A 38 20.70 -31.18 -33.92
CA GLY A 38 21.93 -31.86 -34.34
C GLY A 38 22.94 -31.00 -35.10
N GLN A 39 22.66 -29.71 -35.31
CA GLN A 39 23.56 -28.74 -35.95
C GLN A 39 24.56 -28.19 -34.95
N PHE A 40 25.79 -27.93 -35.42
CA PHE A 40 26.85 -27.35 -34.61
C PHE A 40 26.80 -25.83 -34.68
N VAL A 41 26.64 -25.18 -33.53
CA VAL A 41 26.58 -23.71 -33.39
C VAL A 41 27.78 -23.24 -32.58
N LYS A 42 28.45 -22.18 -33.03
CA LYS A 42 29.58 -21.57 -32.33
C LYS A 42 29.16 -21.04 -30.97
N ARG A 43 29.95 -21.33 -29.92
CA ARG A 43 29.74 -20.74 -28.59
C ARG A 43 30.18 -19.28 -28.63
N THR A 44 29.23 -18.37 -28.42
CA THR A 44 29.44 -16.92 -28.49
C THR A 44 30.39 -16.38 -27.41
N TRP A 45 30.50 -17.08 -26.27
CA TRP A 45 31.39 -16.74 -25.15
C TRP A 45 32.81 -17.35 -25.26
N VAL A 46 33.19 -17.94 -26.40
CA VAL A 46 34.55 -18.46 -26.65
C VAL A 46 35.09 -17.82 -27.93
N SER A 47 36.11 -16.98 -27.82
CA SER A 47 36.89 -16.53 -28.97
C SER A 47 38.01 -17.54 -29.25
N TYR A 48 38.24 -17.85 -30.52
CA TYR A 48 39.22 -18.83 -30.98
C TYR A 48 39.92 -18.26 -32.19
N SER A 49 41.25 -18.35 -32.21
CA SER A 49 42.09 -18.01 -33.35
C SER A 49 42.45 -19.28 -34.13
N PRO A 50 41.98 -19.44 -35.38
CA PRO A 50 42.31 -20.61 -36.20
C PRO A 50 43.78 -20.72 -36.60
N SER A 51 44.51 -19.61 -36.66
CA SER A 51 45.91 -19.56 -37.09
C SER A 51 46.88 -20.02 -36.00
N THR A 52 46.51 -19.88 -34.72
CA THR A 52 47.36 -20.22 -33.57
C THR A 52 46.80 -21.33 -32.68
N ASP A 53 45.64 -21.90 -33.03
CA ASP A 53 44.88 -22.90 -32.24
C ASP A 53 44.70 -22.49 -30.76
N ARG A 54 44.56 -21.18 -30.50
CA ARG A 54 44.42 -20.60 -29.16
C ARG A 54 43.05 -19.97 -28.94
N LYS A 55 42.56 -20.06 -27.69
CA LYS A 55 41.31 -19.45 -27.25
C LYS A 55 41.61 -18.22 -26.38
N HIS A 56 41.01 -17.08 -26.70
CA HIS A 56 41.26 -15.82 -25.99
C HIS A 56 40.11 -15.51 -25.00
N LEU A 57 40.00 -16.33 -23.95
CA LEU A 57 38.94 -16.19 -22.95
C LEU A 57 38.86 -14.77 -22.36
N ALA A 58 40.00 -14.11 -22.13
CA ALA A 58 40.04 -12.72 -21.66
C ALA A 58 39.33 -11.74 -22.60
N CYS A 59 39.49 -11.89 -23.91
CA CYS A 59 38.79 -11.07 -24.90
C CYS A 59 37.29 -11.41 -24.95
N ALA A 60 36.94 -12.70 -24.81
CA ALA A 60 35.55 -13.13 -24.77
C ALA A 60 34.82 -12.62 -23.51
N PHE A 61 35.50 -12.58 -22.36
CA PHE A 61 34.96 -11.98 -21.13
C PHE A 61 34.74 -10.49 -21.28
N LYS A 62 35.72 -9.73 -21.82
CA LYS A 62 35.54 -8.30 -22.10
C LYS A 62 34.36 -8.02 -23.03
N LYS A 63 34.19 -8.84 -24.08
CA LYS A 63 33.04 -8.74 -25.00
C LYS A 63 31.73 -9.09 -24.30
N HIS A 64 31.70 -10.14 -23.47
CA HIS A 64 30.54 -10.54 -22.68
C HIS A 64 30.14 -9.49 -21.65
N GLU A 65 31.09 -8.91 -20.91
CA GLU A 65 30.85 -7.86 -19.92
C GLU A 65 30.19 -6.62 -20.54
N ALA A 66 30.54 -6.31 -21.79
CA ALA A 66 29.96 -5.24 -22.59
C ALA A 66 28.62 -5.61 -23.26
N THR A 67 28.16 -6.86 -23.16
CA THR A 67 26.85 -7.24 -23.73
C THR A 67 25.71 -6.56 -22.96
N PRO A 68 24.62 -6.18 -23.65
CA PRO A 68 23.46 -5.58 -23.00
C PRO A 68 22.86 -6.51 -21.95
N ASP A 69 22.89 -7.82 -22.17
CA ASP A 69 22.37 -8.83 -21.23
C ASP A 69 23.15 -8.84 -19.91
N HIS A 70 24.49 -8.81 -19.98
CA HIS A 70 25.33 -8.75 -18.79
C HIS A 70 25.15 -7.44 -18.03
N LEU A 71 25.20 -6.30 -18.73
CA LEU A 71 24.99 -4.99 -18.15
C LEU A 71 23.61 -4.89 -17.47
N GLN A 72 22.56 -5.39 -18.13
CA GLN A 72 21.22 -5.38 -17.56
C GLN A 72 21.11 -6.30 -16.34
N SER A 73 21.83 -7.42 -16.32
CA SER A 73 21.87 -8.34 -15.19
C SER A 73 22.59 -7.73 -13.97
N GLU A 74 23.71 -7.04 -14.18
CA GLU A 74 24.40 -6.30 -13.12
C GLU A 74 23.55 -5.12 -12.60
N ILE A 75 22.87 -4.38 -13.48
CA ILE A 75 21.91 -3.34 -13.06
C ILE A 75 20.81 -3.95 -12.19
N ARG A 76 20.22 -5.09 -12.59
CA ARG A 76 19.19 -5.79 -11.79
C ARG A 76 19.72 -6.28 -10.44
N ARG A 77 20.96 -6.79 -10.40
CA ARG A 77 21.63 -7.23 -9.17
C ARG A 77 21.88 -6.06 -8.23
N ALA A 78 22.41 -4.95 -8.73
CA ALA A 78 22.63 -3.73 -7.96
C ALA A 78 21.31 -3.15 -7.41
N MET A 79 20.25 -3.09 -8.24
CA MET A 79 18.91 -2.68 -7.80
C MET A 79 18.34 -3.58 -6.70
N TYR A 80 18.60 -4.89 -6.76
CA TYR A 80 18.17 -5.83 -5.72
C TYR A 80 18.91 -5.62 -4.39
N ILE A 81 20.23 -5.52 -4.43
CA ILE A 81 21.05 -5.30 -3.23
C ILE A 81 20.68 -3.97 -2.56
N ASN A 82 20.38 -2.94 -3.35
CA ASN A 82 20.02 -1.62 -2.85
C ASN A 82 18.52 -1.46 -2.54
N ASN A 83 17.70 -2.51 -2.61
CA ASN A 83 16.24 -2.45 -2.40
C ASN A 83 15.52 -1.39 -3.27
N GLN A 84 16.06 -1.08 -4.45
CA GLN A 84 15.48 -0.10 -5.40
C GLN A 84 14.60 -0.76 -6.46
N ARG A 85 13.98 -1.89 -6.12
CA ARG A 85 13.07 -2.55 -7.05
C ARG A 85 11.75 -1.77 -7.15
N VAL A 86 11.18 -1.77 -8.36
CA VAL A 86 9.93 -1.05 -8.68
C VAL A 86 8.75 -1.54 -7.83
N ASP A 87 8.73 -2.84 -7.48
CA ASP A 87 7.74 -3.42 -6.57
C ASP A 87 7.81 -2.79 -5.17
N LEU A 88 9.00 -2.65 -4.59
CA LEU A 88 9.21 -2.01 -3.28
C LEU A 88 8.78 -0.54 -3.28
N GLN A 89 9.10 0.22 -4.33
CA GLN A 89 8.64 1.60 -4.47
C GLN A 89 7.11 1.70 -4.59
N SER A 90 6.49 0.75 -5.30
CA SER A 90 5.03 0.65 -5.40
C SER A 90 4.39 0.35 -4.04
N PHE A 91 4.94 -0.59 -3.28
CA PHE A 91 4.47 -0.91 -1.92
C PHE A 91 4.66 0.27 -0.95
N GLN A 92 5.77 1.00 -1.03
CA GLN A 92 5.99 2.21 -0.23
C GLN A 92 4.92 3.27 -0.52
N GLY A 93 4.60 3.53 -1.79
CA GLY A 93 3.54 4.47 -2.17
C GLY A 93 2.15 4.06 -1.65
N LEU A 94 1.82 2.77 -1.74
CA LEU A 94 0.56 2.23 -1.21
C LEU A 94 0.48 2.36 0.31
N ASN A 95 1.54 2.01 1.03
CA ASN A 95 1.60 2.09 2.48
C ASN A 95 1.47 3.53 2.97
N SER A 96 2.14 4.48 2.32
CA SER A 96 1.99 5.91 2.60
C SER A 96 0.54 6.36 2.42
N LYS A 97 -0.15 5.90 1.36
CA LYS A 97 -1.55 6.26 1.15
C LYS A 97 -2.49 5.65 2.19
N VAL A 98 -2.23 4.42 2.62
CA VAL A 98 -2.97 3.78 3.71
C VAL A 98 -2.77 4.55 5.02
N ALA A 99 -1.54 4.98 5.32
CA ALA A 99 -1.24 5.79 6.49
C ALA A 99 -2.00 7.12 6.48
N GLU A 100 -1.97 7.85 5.36
CA GLU A 100 -2.72 9.10 5.20
C GLU A 100 -4.23 8.91 5.40
N ASN A 101 -4.80 7.84 4.84
CA ASN A 101 -6.22 7.54 4.97
C ASN A 101 -6.59 7.20 6.41
N ARG A 102 -5.74 6.46 7.13
CA ARG A 102 -5.94 6.15 8.55
C ARG A 102 -5.91 7.40 9.41
N GLU A 103 -4.99 8.31 9.13
CA GLU A 103 -4.90 9.59 9.83
C GLU A 103 -6.14 10.46 9.60
N PHE A 104 -6.62 10.53 8.35
CA PHE A 104 -7.88 11.22 8.01
C PHE A 104 -9.09 10.66 8.79
N VAL A 105 -9.26 9.34 8.78
CA VAL A 105 -10.36 8.67 9.49
C VAL A 105 -10.24 8.85 11.00
N LYS A 106 -9.01 8.86 11.55
CA LYS A 106 -8.76 9.11 12.97
C LYS A 106 -9.28 10.47 13.40
N GLU A 107 -9.04 11.52 12.61
CA GLU A 107 -9.54 12.87 12.92
C GLU A 107 -11.07 12.96 12.85
N ILE A 108 -11.69 12.27 11.90
CA ILE A 108 -13.16 12.17 11.82
C ILE A 108 -13.74 11.48 13.06
N ILE A 109 -13.17 10.35 13.48
CA ILE A 109 -13.61 9.62 14.67
C ILE A 109 -13.45 10.49 15.92
N LYS A 110 -12.33 11.21 16.07
CA LYS A 110 -12.14 12.15 17.18
C LYS A 110 -13.21 13.24 17.21
N THR A 111 -13.56 13.78 16.05
CA THR A 111 -14.59 14.83 15.91
C THR A 111 -15.95 14.28 16.34
N LEU A 112 -16.32 13.09 15.86
CA LEU A 112 -17.56 12.40 16.26
C LEU A 112 -17.59 12.14 17.77
N LEU A 113 -16.52 11.56 18.33
CA LEU A 113 -16.41 11.31 19.76
C LEU A 113 -16.54 12.58 20.59
N PHE A 114 -15.92 13.68 20.17
CA PHE A 114 -16.05 14.96 20.85
C PHE A 114 -17.50 15.44 20.87
N LEU A 115 -18.16 15.50 19.71
CA LEU A 115 -19.54 15.97 19.61
C LEU A 115 -20.50 15.06 20.38
N SER A 116 -20.33 13.74 20.29
CA SER A 116 -21.14 12.78 21.05
C SER A 116 -20.96 12.94 22.56
N ARG A 117 -19.73 13.10 23.06
CA ARG A 117 -19.47 13.29 24.49
C ARG A 117 -20.01 14.62 25.03
N GLN A 118 -20.06 15.65 24.19
CA GLN A 118 -20.63 16.95 24.55
C GLN A 118 -22.14 17.03 24.31
N ASN A 119 -22.77 15.92 23.86
CA ASN A 119 -24.18 15.88 23.47
C ASN A 119 -24.57 16.98 22.46
N MET A 120 -23.66 17.27 21.53
CA MET A 120 -23.87 18.27 20.49
C MET A 120 -24.50 17.63 19.25
N ALA A 121 -25.49 18.30 18.67
CA ALA A 121 -26.07 17.88 17.40
C ALA A 121 -24.98 17.82 16.32
N LEU A 122 -24.90 16.71 15.59
CA LEU A 122 -23.89 16.54 14.53
C LEU A 122 -24.23 17.34 13.27
N ARG A 123 -25.52 17.36 12.93
CA ARG A 123 -26.04 17.80 11.63
C ARG A 123 -26.71 19.15 11.70
N GLY A 124 -26.62 19.90 10.61
CA GLY A 124 -27.37 21.12 10.40
C GLY A 124 -28.72 20.84 9.74
N HIS A 125 -29.61 21.83 9.75
CA HIS A 125 -30.85 21.77 8.98
C HIS A 125 -30.59 21.65 7.47
N ASN A 126 -29.53 22.32 6.99
CA ASN A 126 -29.10 22.26 5.60
C ASN A 126 -27.58 22.08 5.51
N GLU A 127 -27.14 20.93 5.01
CA GLU A 127 -25.72 20.61 4.80
C GLU A 127 -25.25 20.90 3.35
N SER A 128 -26.04 21.61 2.54
CA SER A 128 -25.64 21.97 1.18
C SER A 128 -24.41 22.88 1.16
N LYS A 129 -23.63 22.85 0.08
CA LYS A 129 -22.46 23.74 -0.11
C LYS A 129 -22.80 25.23 -0.07
N SER A 130 -24.07 25.58 -0.33
CA SER A 130 -24.58 26.96 -0.27
C SER A 130 -25.02 27.39 1.13
N SER A 131 -25.07 26.47 2.09
CA SER A 131 -25.46 26.79 3.46
C SER A 131 -24.36 27.57 4.18
N LYS A 132 -24.76 28.59 4.95
CA LYS A 132 -23.85 29.33 5.84
C LYS A 132 -23.39 28.49 7.03
N ASN A 133 -24.18 27.49 7.42
CA ASN A 133 -23.88 26.57 8.50
C ASN A 133 -24.31 25.17 8.08
N GLN A 134 -23.34 24.30 7.82
CA GLN A 134 -23.58 22.92 7.41
C GLN A 134 -23.72 21.94 8.58
N GLY A 135 -23.81 22.43 9.82
CA GLY A 135 -23.87 21.60 11.03
C GLY A 135 -22.53 21.49 11.75
N ASN A 136 -22.59 21.15 13.04
CA ASN A 136 -21.42 21.19 13.92
C ASN A 136 -20.30 20.25 13.46
N PHE A 137 -20.63 19.07 12.92
CA PHE A 137 -19.62 18.13 12.44
C PHE A 137 -18.82 18.67 11.26
N LEU A 138 -19.51 19.17 10.23
CA LEU A 138 -18.85 19.69 9.03
C LEU A 138 -18.09 20.98 9.32
N GLU A 139 -18.66 21.88 10.13
CA GLU A 139 -17.97 23.13 10.51
C GLU A 139 -16.75 22.86 11.39
N LEU A 140 -16.83 21.91 12.33
CA LEU A 140 -15.69 21.54 13.17
C LEU A 140 -14.57 20.91 12.34
N ILE A 141 -14.89 20.06 11.35
CA ILE A 141 -13.87 19.51 10.44
C ILE A 141 -13.22 20.59 9.59
N LYS A 142 -13.99 21.57 9.09
CA LYS A 142 -13.41 22.72 8.36
C LYS A 142 -12.48 23.51 9.27
N LEU A 143 -12.86 23.76 10.52
CA LEU A 143 -12.03 24.43 11.51
C LEU A 143 -10.74 23.64 11.77
N LEU A 144 -10.82 22.33 11.99
CA LEU A 144 -9.64 21.49 12.20
C LEU A 144 -8.71 21.46 10.97
N SER A 145 -9.28 21.59 9.77
CA SER A 145 -8.51 21.60 8.53
C SER A 145 -7.64 22.85 8.34
N THR A 146 -7.90 23.95 9.04
CA THR A 146 -7.05 25.16 8.96
C THR A 146 -5.66 24.90 9.53
N ASN A 147 -5.58 24.05 10.56
CA ASN A 147 -4.33 23.70 11.25
C ASN A 147 -3.74 22.35 10.82
N ASN A 148 -4.46 21.58 9.99
CA ASN A 148 -4.02 20.26 9.56
C ASN A 148 -3.96 20.17 8.02
N PRO A 149 -2.76 20.15 7.42
CA PRO A 149 -2.59 20.14 5.96
C PRO A 149 -3.14 18.87 5.31
N LEU A 150 -3.08 17.73 6.01
CA LEU A 150 -3.62 16.46 5.51
C LEU A 150 -5.14 16.53 5.40
N LEU A 151 -5.83 17.03 6.44
CA LEU A 151 -7.28 17.24 6.41
C LEU A 151 -7.67 18.22 5.30
N SER A 152 -6.98 19.36 5.20
CA SER A 152 -7.22 20.37 4.18
C SER A 152 -7.11 19.79 2.76
N SER A 153 -6.02 19.09 2.47
CA SER A 153 -5.81 18.48 1.15
C SER A 153 -6.88 17.44 0.79
N ASN A 154 -7.34 16.65 1.76
CA ASN A 154 -8.40 15.66 1.54
C ASN A 154 -9.77 16.31 1.35
N LEU A 155 -10.09 17.38 2.09
CA LEU A 155 -11.32 18.14 1.89
C LEU A 155 -11.36 18.79 0.50
N LEU A 156 -10.26 19.36 0.03
CA LEU A 156 -10.16 19.92 -1.33
C LEU A 156 -10.38 18.83 -2.40
N LYS A 157 -9.76 17.64 -2.22
CA LYS A 157 -9.98 16.50 -3.13
C LYS A 157 -11.45 16.10 -3.19
N ILE A 158 -12.14 16.06 -2.05
CA ILE A 158 -13.57 15.74 -1.97
C ILE A 158 -14.40 16.85 -2.64
N GLY A 159 -14.06 18.12 -2.40
CA GLY A 159 -14.77 19.28 -2.94
C GLY A 159 -14.71 19.40 -4.47
N ASN A 160 -13.56 19.07 -5.06
CA ASN A 160 -13.26 19.21 -6.49
C ASN A 160 -13.78 18.05 -7.35
N THR A 161 -14.07 16.88 -6.76
CA THR A 161 -14.60 15.74 -7.51
C THR A 161 -16.07 15.96 -7.87
N LYS A 162 -16.38 16.08 -9.17
CA LYS A 162 -17.73 16.27 -9.73
C LYS A 162 -18.55 14.96 -9.82
N GLY A 163 -18.48 14.09 -8.81
CA GLY A 163 -19.18 12.80 -8.79
C GLY A 163 -20.09 12.64 -7.58
N LYS A 164 -21.36 12.28 -7.80
CA LYS A 164 -22.35 12.03 -6.72
C LYS A 164 -22.08 10.74 -5.92
N ASN A 165 -21.21 9.84 -6.41
CA ASN A 165 -21.07 8.47 -5.91
C ASN A 165 -19.71 8.17 -5.27
N ARG A 166 -19.17 9.07 -4.46
CA ARG A 166 -18.01 8.73 -3.63
C ARG A 166 -18.46 8.57 -2.19
N LEU A 167 -18.31 7.35 -1.64
CA LEU A 167 -18.38 7.13 -0.20
C LEU A 167 -17.35 8.02 0.47
N THR A 168 -17.80 9.10 1.11
CA THR A 168 -16.98 9.94 1.96
C THR A 168 -17.26 9.58 3.41
N PHE A 169 -16.23 9.59 4.25
CA PHE A 169 -16.41 9.46 5.70
C PHE A 169 -17.13 10.67 6.32
N LEU A 170 -17.40 11.71 5.53
CA LEU A 170 -18.11 12.90 5.93
C LEU A 170 -19.62 12.79 5.75
N SER A 171 -20.13 11.80 5.00
CA SER A 171 -21.57 11.68 4.79
C SER A 171 -22.28 11.25 6.07
N ASN A 172 -23.53 11.66 6.18
CA ASN A 172 -24.44 11.26 7.25
C ASN A 172 -24.53 9.73 7.43
N VAL A 173 -24.51 8.96 6.33
CA VAL A 173 -24.52 7.49 6.36
C VAL A 173 -23.23 6.94 6.98
N SER A 174 -22.06 7.47 6.60
CA SER A 174 -20.78 7.04 7.14
C SER A 174 -20.65 7.40 8.62
N GLN A 175 -21.07 8.61 9.01
CA GLN A 175 -21.09 9.05 10.40
C GLN A 175 -21.93 8.09 11.26
N ASN A 176 -23.15 7.76 10.82
CA ASN A 176 -24.03 6.83 11.55
C ASN A 176 -23.40 5.45 11.69
N LYS A 177 -22.75 4.92 10.65
CA LYS A 177 -22.05 3.63 10.73
C LYS A 177 -20.93 3.67 11.77
N ILE A 178 -20.13 4.74 11.78
CA ILE A 178 -19.04 4.90 12.76
C ILE A 178 -19.62 4.99 14.18
N LEU A 179 -20.67 5.77 14.39
CA LEU A 179 -21.32 5.91 15.70
C LEU A 179 -21.91 4.60 16.19
N ASN A 180 -22.54 3.81 15.31
CA ASN A 180 -23.05 2.49 15.66
C ASN A 180 -21.91 1.57 16.12
N ILE A 181 -20.79 1.53 15.39
CA ILE A 181 -19.62 0.73 15.78
C ILE A 181 -19.08 1.19 17.15
N LEU A 182 -18.95 2.50 17.36
CA LEU A 182 -18.50 3.05 18.64
C LEU A 182 -19.47 2.70 19.78
N GLY A 183 -20.78 2.78 19.52
CA GLY A 183 -21.82 2.40 20.46
C GLY A 183 -21.77 0.91 20.82
N GLU A 184 -21.62 0.03 19.82
CA GLU A 184 -21.46 -1.41 20.03
C GLU A 184 -20.21 -1.74 20.85
N MET A 185 -19.10 -1.03 20.63
CA MET A 185 -17.88 -1.20 21.43
C MET A 185 -18.10 -0.81 22.89
N VAL A 186 -18.73 0.34 23.16
CA VAL A 186 -19.04 0.80 24.51
C VAL A 186 -20.02 -0.16 25.19
N HIS A 187 -21.08 -0.57 24.49
CA HIS A 187 -22.05 -1.53 24.99
C HIS A 187 -21.40 -2.88 25.32
N GLY A 188 -20.51 -3.37 24.44
CA GLY A 188 -19.73 -4.59 24.69
C GLY A 188 -18.87 -4.51 25.95
N GLN A 189 -18.24 -3.35 26.20
CA GLN A 189 -17.47 -3.11 27.43
C GLN A 189 -18.35 -3.08 28.69
N ILE A 190 -19.51 -2.42 28.63
CA ILE A 190 -20.47 -2.38 29.75
C ILE A 190 -20.95 -3.81 30.06
N LEU A 191 -21.36 -4.57 29.04
CA LEU A 191 -21.78 -5.95 29.21
C LEU A 191 -20.68 -6.85 29.79
N GLN A 192 -19.42 -6.64 29.41
CA GLN A 192 -18.31 -7.37 30.01
C GLN A 192 -18.18 -7.05 31.50
N LYS A 193 -18.27 -5.77 31.89
CA LYS A 193 -18.23 -5.37 33.31
C LYS A 193 -19.36 -5.99 34.12
N ILE A 194 -20.58 -5.97 33.58
CA ILE A 194 -21.76 -6.57 34.23
C ILE A 194 -21.56 -8.08 34.44
N LYS A 195 -21.06 -8.79 33.42
CA LYS A 195 -20.78 -10.22 33.50
C LYS A 195 -19.71 -10.56 34.54
N THR A 196 -18.67 -9.73 34.64
CA THR A 196 -17.60 -9.90 35.64
C THR A 196 -18.10 -9.63 37.06
N SER A 197 -18.96 -8.61 37.25
CA SER A 197 -19.56 -8.28 38.55
C SER A 197 -20.35 -9.45 39.17
N GLY A 198 -21.12 -10.17 38.34
CA GLY A 198 -22.04 -11.20 38.81
C GLY A 198 -23.28 -10.68 39.55
N VAL A 199 -23.29 -9.40 39.94
CA VAL A 199 -24.42 -8.71 40.58
C VAL A 199 -24.83 -7.50 39.75
N TYR A 200 -26.09 -7.47 39.33
CA TYR A 200 -26.67 -6.36 38.57
C TYR A 200 -28.17 -6.25 38.82
N SER A 201 -28.73 -5.09 38.54
CA SER A 201 -30.16 -4.79 38.59
C SER A 201 -30.54 -3.85 37.46
N PHE A 202 -31.79 -3.94 37.00
CA PHE A 202 -32.35 -2.99 36.04
C PHE A 202 -33.31 -2.04 36.73
N ILE A 203 -33.25 -0.76 36.38
CA ILE A 203 -34.22 0.25 36.76
C ILE A 203 -34.95 0.65 35.48
N ILE A 204 -36.27 0.53 35.49
CA ILE A 204 -37.12 0.93 34.35
C ILE A 204 -38.01 2.06 34.85
N ASP A 205 -37.89 3.21 34.20
CA ASP A 205 -38.78 4.36 34.45
C ASP A 205 -39.68 4.57 33.22
N ILE A 206 -40.98 4.71 33.43
CA ILE A 206 -41.98 4.83 32.37
C ILE A 206 -42.70 6.16 32.52
N THR A 207 -42.67 6.95 31.46
CA THR A 207 -43.35 8.25 31.38
C THR A 207 -44.27 8.27 30.17
N THR A 208 -45.40 8.96 30.26
CA THR A 208 -46.30 9.16 29.12
C THR A 208 -46.11 10.55 28.55
N ASP A 209 -45.91 10.66 27.24
CA ASP A 209 -45.74 11.95 26.57
C ASP A 209 -47.09 12.66 26.29
N VAL A 210 -47.02 13.88 25.76
CA VAL A 210 -48.19 14.70 25.43
C VAL A 210 -49.09 14.07 24.34
N ALA A 211 -48.56 13.11 23.57
CA ALA A 211 -49.29 12.35 22.57
C ALA A 211 -49.89 11.05 23.14
N ASN A 212 -49.84 10.85 24.46
CA ASN A 212 -50.23 9.63 25.17
C ASN A 212 -49.41 8.38 24.75
N LEU A 213 -48.18 8.57 24.27
CA LEU A 213 -47.26 7.48 24.00
C LEU A 213 -46.39 7.20 25.22
N GLU A 214 -46.30 5.93 25.59
CA GLU A 214 -45.40 5.48 26.65
C GLU A 214 -43.95 5.51 26.14
N GLN A 215 -43.10 6.20 26.88
CA GLN A 215 -41.65 6.21 26.70
C GLN A 215 -41.03 5.65 27.98
N PHE A 216 -40.12 4.69 27.84
CA PHE A 216 -39.42 4.12 28.99
C PHE A 216 -37.91 4.32 28.88
N SER A 217 -37.28 4.57 30.03
CA SER A 217 -35.83 4.62 30.21
C SER A 217 -35.39 3.37 30.96
N LEU A 218 -34.40 2.66 30.43
CA LEU A 218 -33.78 1.50 31.06
C LEU A 218 -32.39 1.91 31.56
N PHE A 219 -32.13 1.70 32.85
CA PHE A 219 -30.81 1.92 33.46
C PHE A 219 -30.27 0.60 34.00
N GLU A 220 -29.00 0.34 33.71
CA GLU A 220 -28.27 -0.82 34.19
C GLU A 220 -27.43 -0.42 35.40
N ARG A 221 -27.71 -1.00 36.58
CA ARG A 221 -26.95 -0.76 37.81
C ARG A 221 -26.17 -2.02 38.18
N PHE A 222 -24.85 -1.91 38.32
CA PHE A 222 -23.96 -3.04 38.66
C PHE A 222 -22.83 -2.61 39.59
N LEU A 223 -22.17 -3.58 40.24
CA LEU A 223 -20.97 -3.34 41.03
C LEU A 223 -19.72 -3.38 40.12
N ASN A 224 -18.86 -2.38 40.21
CA ASN A 224 -17.60 -2.40 39.50
C ASN A 224 -16.55 -3.26 40.24
N GLU A 225 -15.37 -3.43 39.63
CA GLU A 225 -14.29 -4.25 40.20
C GLU A 225 -13.78 -3.74 41.56
N ASP A 226 -13.96 -2.44 41.83
CA ASP A 226 -13.61 -1.80 43.11
C ASP A 226 -14.72 -1.94 44.18
N GLY A 227 -15.85 -2.58 43.86
CA GLY A 227 -17.01 -2.71 44.74
C GLY A 227 -17.89 -1.47 44.82
N ASN A 228 -17.70 -0.49 43.93
CA ASN A 228 -18.54 0.71 43.83
C ASN A 228 -19.72 0.47 42.87
N VAL A 229 -20.86 1.09 43.17
CA VAL A 229 -22.05 1.01 42.30
C VAL A 229 -21.86 1.94 41.09
N GLU A 230 -21.99 1.39 39.88
CA GLU A 230 -22.05 2.14 38.62
C GLU A 230 -23.45 2.02 37.98
N GLU A 231 -23.87 3.08 37.29
CA GLU A 231 -25.12 3.15 36.51
C GLU A 231 -24.79 3.52 35.05
N ARG A 232 -25.43 2.85 34.10
CA ARG A 232 -25.26 3.05 32.66
C ARG A 232 -26.58 3.08 31.92
#